data_AF-A0A946E5Z5-F1
#
_entry.id   AF-A0A946E5Z5-F1
#
_cell.length_a   1.000
_cell.length_b   1.000
_cell.length_c   1.000
_cell.angle_alpha   90.00
_cell.angle_beta   90.00
_cell.angle_gamma   90.00
#
_symmetry.space_group_name_H-M   'P 1'
#
loop_
_entity.id
_entity.type
_entity.pdbx_description
1 polymer ?
#
loop_
_entity_poly.entity_id
_entity_poly.type
_entity_poly.pdbx_seq_one_letter_code
_entity_poly.pdbx_strand_id
1 'polypeptide(L)' 'MTGANLSGASLTGADLTAATVSGANLTNVNLDVAIWTDGRVCAEGSIGGCD' A
#
# COMPACT_ATOMS: atom_id res chain seq x y z
N MET A 1 18.23 2.20 -7.55
CA MET A 1 16.96 2.08 -8.30
C MET A 1 15.89 2.70 -7.42
N THR A 2 15.55 3.96 -7.67
CA THR A 2 14.78 4.81 -6.76
C THR A 2 13.28 4.69 -7.06
N GLY A 3 12.55 4.03 -6.16
CA GLY A 3 11.09 4.03 -6.12
C GLY A 3 10.39 3.09 -7.10
N ALA A 4 9.64 2.12 -6.58
CA ALA A 4 8.70 1.35 -7.38
C ALA A 4 7.50 2.24 -7.76
N ASN A 5 7.15 2.32 -9.04
CA ASN A 5 5.92 3.00 -9.44
C ASN A 5 4.75 2.02 -9.36
N LEU A 6 3.93 2.15 -8.31
CA LEU A 6 2.74 1.34 -8.08
C LEU A 6 1.46 2.14 -8.36
N SER A 7 1.55 3.35 -8.93
CA SER A 7 0.38 4.22 -9.06
C SER A 7 -0.79 3.55 -9.76
N GLY A 8 -1.98 3.56 -9.15
CA GLY A 8 -3.18 2.91 -9.70
C GLY A 8 -3.21 1.38 -9.56
N ALA A 9 -2.24 0.75 -8.91
CA ALA A 9 -2.26 -0.68 -8.65
C ALA A 9 -3.32 -1.04 -7.60
N SER A 10 -3.85 -2.26 -7.68
CA SER A 10 -4.68 -2.84 -6.63
C SER A 10 -3.84 -3.77 -5.77
N LEU A 11 -3.74 -3.45 -4.48
CA LEU A 11 -3.10 -4.21 -3.41
C LEU A 11 -4.12 -4.59 -2.33
N THR A 12 -5.40 -4.70 -2.70
CA THR A 12 -6.47 -5.13 -1.82
C THR A 12 -6.09 -6.47 -1.13
N GLY A 13 -6.09 -6.49 0.20
CA GLY A 13 -5.73 -7.67 0.99
C GLY A 13 -4.25 -8.07 0.94
N ALA A 14 -3.36 -7.25 0.39
CA ALA A 14 -1.93 -7.55 0.31
C ALA A 14 -1.25 -7.41 1.68
N ASP A 15 -0.25 -8.26 1.94
CA ASP A 15 0.61 -8.13 3.11
C ASP A 15 1.87 -7.33 2.76
N LEU A 16 1.96 -6.11 3.30
CA LEU A 16 3.08 -5.19 3.13
C LEU A 16 4.00 -5.15 4.36
N THR A 17 3.84 -6.03 5.35
CA THR A 17 4.67 -6.05 6.58
C THR A 17 6.17 -6.17 6.30
N ALA A 18 6.54 -6.91 5.26
CA ALA A 18 7.93 -7.06 4.80
C ALA A 18 8.27 -6.18 3.59
N ALA A 19 7.35 -5.33 3.12
CA ALA A 19 7.54 -4.51 1.93
C ALA A 19 8.30 -3.23 2.25
N THR A 20 9.28 -2.88 1.40
CA THR A 20 9.90 -1.55 1.44
C THR A 20 9.12 -0.61 0.54
N VAL A 21 8.19 0.16 1.12
CA VAL A 21 7.40 1.18 0.41
C VAL A 21 8.05 2.57 0.42
N SER A 22 9.21 2.72 1.09
CA SER A 22 9.94 3.98 1.13
C SER A 22 10.38 4.41 -0.27
N GLY A 23 9.86 5.54 -0.74
CA GLY A 23 10.10 6.08 -2.08
C GLY A 23 9.27 5.42 -3.19
N ALA A 24 8.38 4.48 -2.88
CA ALA A 24 7.43 3.96 -3.87
C ALA A 24 6.33 4.99 -4.15
N ASN A 25 5.88 5.07 -5.41
CA ASN A 25 4.73 5.87 -5.77
C ASN A 25 3.45 5.06 -5.53
N LEU A 26 2.76 5.37 -4.43
CA LEU A 26 1.49 4.74 -4.05
C LEU A 26 0.26 5.58 -4.44
N THR A 27 0.42 6.60 -5.29
CA THR A 27 -0.70 7.46 -5.71
C THR A 27 -1.82 6.62 -6.33
N ASN A 28 -3.04 6.74 -5.81
CA ASN A 28 -4.21 5.96 -6.25
C ASN A 28 -4.07 4.43 -6.14
N VAL A 29 -3.22 3.92 -5.25
CA VAL A 29 -3.17 2.47 -4.98
C VAL A 29 -4.33 2.06 -4.09
N ASN A 30 -5.12 1.07 -4.49
CA ASN A 30 -6.12 0.49 -3.60
C ASN A 30 -5.42 -0.41 -2.57
N LEU A 31 -5.57 -0.08 -1.29
CA LEU A 31 -5.03 -0.79 -0.13
C LEU A 31 -6.14 -1.40 0.74
N ASP A 32 -7.34 -1.60 0.19
CA ASP A 32 -8.48 -2.10 0.94
C ASP A 32 -8.14 -3.40 1.66
N VAL A 33 -8.30 -3.42 2.99
CA VAL A 33 -8.01 -4.60 3.82
C VAL A 33 -6.55 -5.10 3.72
N ALA A 34 -5.63 -4.30 3.20
CA ALA A 34 -4.22 -4.64 3.14
C ALA A 34 -3.58 -4.56 4.53
N ILE A 35 -2.54 -5.34 4.79
CA ILE A 35 -1.75 -5.25 6.02
C ILE A 35 -0.58 -4.31 5.73
N TRP A 36 -0.52 -3.17 6.41
CA TRP A 36 0.53 -2.18 6.23
C TRP A 36 1.86 -2.64 6.83
N THR A 37 2.94 -1.89 6.53
CA THR A 37 4.30 -2.15 7.05
C THR A 37 4.40 -2.20 8.58
N ASP A 38 3.43 -1.65 9.30
CA ASP A 38 3.38 -1.67 10.77
C ASP A 38 2.45 -2.77 11.33
N GLY A 39 1.93 -3.64 10.48
CA GLY A 39 1.04 -4.74 10.88
C GLY A 39 -0.43 -4.36 11.08
N ARG A 40 -0.82 -3.10 10.81
CA ARG A 40 -2.23 -2.69 10.85
C ARG A 40 -2.95 -3.08 9.56
N VAL A 41 -4.23 -3.41 9.68
CA VAL A 41 -5.10 -3.64 8.51
C VAL A 41 -5.70 -2.31 8.09
N CYS A 42 -5.55 -1.96 6.81
CA CYS A 42 -6.13 -0.76 6.22
C CYS A 42 -7.65 -0.88 6.13
N ALA A 43 -8.37 0.22 6.36
CA ALA A 43 -9.80 0.24 6.19
C ALA A 43 -10.22 0.06 4.72
N GLU A 44 -11.46 -0.39 4.49
CA GLU A 44 -12.08 -0.38 3.17
C GLU A 44 -12.20 1.07 2.66
N GLY A 45 -11.74 1.32 1.44
CA GLY A 45 -11.58 2.65 0.85
C GLY A 45 -10.19 3.26 0.99
N SER A 46 -9.19 2.53 1.51
CA SER A 46 -7.83 3.03 1.67
C SER A 46 -7.15 3.20 0.31
N ILE A 47 -6.88 4.45 -0.08
CA ILE A 47 -6.30 4.78 -1.39
C ILE A 47 -5.01 5.58 -1.22
N GLY A 48 -3.89 4.96 -1.58
CA GLY A 48 -2.54 5.53 -1.54
C GLY A 48 -1.97 5.80 -0.15
N GLY A 49 -2.80 5.65 0.89
CA GLY A 49 -2.43 5.61 2.29
C GLY A 49 -3.32 4.60 3.00
N CYS A 50 -2.81 4.10 4.12
CA CYS A 50 -3.54 3.23 5.04
C CYS A 50 -4.04 4.12 6.18
N ASP A 51 -5.33 4.45 6.17
CA ASP A 51 -6.03 5.20 7.24
C ASP A 51 -6.82 4.26 8.16
#